data_AF-A0A6P0XAF9-F1
#
_entry.id   AF-A0A6P0XAF9-F1
#
_cell.length_a   1.000
_cell.length_b   1.000
_cell.length_c   1.000
_cell.angle_alpha   90.00
_cell.angle_beta   90.00
_cell.angle_gamma   90.00
#
_symmetry.space_group_name_H-M   'P 1'
#
loop_
_entity.id
_entity.type
_entity.pdbx_description
1 polymer ?
#
loop_
_entity_poly.entity_id
_entity_poly.type
_entity_poly.pdbx_seq_one_letter_code
_entity_poly.pdbx_strand_id
1 'polypeptide(L)'
;MYIIDSSKTPKPEETVGEYLRRLRESANISQQDLAEAAGIHLQSLGKLERGLTKRLNSKTKKGLAIALNIPEEYLEAVLNGTSVEGVIKKQFCPHCWKGGTTPDPVWTLSRAKYCLICGNNLLNSCQKCQEPLMSFKHKFCPNCGTPYTKKNKS
;
A
#
# COMPACT_ATOMS: atom_id res chain seq x y z
N MET A 1 2.19 -3.66 -13.28
CA MET A 1 2.23 -2.21 -12.99
C MET A 1 1.22 -1.97 -11.87
N TYR A 2 1.67 -1.64 -10.66
CA TYR A 2 0.77 -1.44 -9.52
C TYR A 2 0.15 -0.05 -9.62
N ILE A 3 -1.06 0.04 -10.18
CA ILE A 3 -1.86 1.26 -10.08
C ILE A 3 -2.48 1.24 -8.68
N ILE A 4 -2.04 2.16 -7.82
CA ILE A 4 -2.72 2.41 -6.55
C ILE A 4 -4.04 3.08 -6.90
N ASP A 5 -5.05 2.26 -7.12
CA ASP A 5 -6.40 2.72 -7.38
C ASP A 5 -7.04 3.14 -6.06
N SER A 6 -7.20 4.45 -5.88
CA SER A 6 -7.82 5.03 -4.69
C SER A 6 -9.25 4.54 -4.46
N SER A 7 -9.93 3.99 -5.47
CA SER A 7 -11.26 3.38 -5.30
C SER A 7 -11.23 2.05 -4.54
N LYS A 8 -10.06 1.39 -4.49
CA LYS A 8 -9.86 0.10 -3.83
C LYS A 8 -9.36 0.22 -2.40
N THR A 9 -9.22 1.43 -1.86
CA THR A 9 -8.83 1.59 -0.45
C THR A 9 -9.88 1.00 0.48
N PRO A 10 -9.47 0.30 1.54
CA PRO A 10 -10.36 -0.07 2.64
C PRO A 10 -11.09 1.11 3.26
N LYS A 11 -12.37 0.92 3.56
CA LYS A 11 -13.19 1.84 4.34
C LYS A 11 -12.95 1.60 5.85
N PRO A 12 -13.03 2.63 6.70
CA PRO A 12 -12.70 2.50 8.13
C PRO A 12 -13.50 1.45 8.91
N GLU A 13 -14.74 1.17 8.49
CA GLU A 13 -15.68 0.32 9.22
C GLU A 13 -16.04 -0.98 8.48
N GLU A 14 -15.52 -1.20 7.28
CA GLU A 14 -15.85 -2.43 6.55
C GLU A 14 -15.04 -3.62 7.07
N THR A 15 -15.70 -4.77 7.21
CA THR A 15 -15.04 -6.03 7.52
C THR A 15 -14.27 -6.56 6.31
N VAL A 16 -13.37 -7.51 6.54
CA VAL A 16 -12.63 -8.18 5.43
C VAL A 16 -13.60 -8.83 4.44
N GLY A 17 -14.70 -9.40 4.93
CA GLY A 17 -15.71 -10.02 4.08
C GLY A 17 -16.42 -9.02 3.18
N GLU A 18 -16.83 -7.88 3.74
CA GLU A 18 -17.47 -6.78 3.00
C GLU A 18 -16.50 -6.15 2.00
N TYR A 19 -15.23 -5.96 2.39
CA TYR A 19 -14.18 -5.45 1.53
C TYR A 19 -13.94 -6.36 0.31
N LEU A 20 -13.78 -7.66 0.53
CA LEU A 20 -13.60 -8.64 -0.55
C LEU A 20 -14.81 -8.68 -1.48
N ARG A 21 -16.03 -8.71 -0.93
CA ARG A 21 -17.27 -8.70 -1.71
C ARG A 21 -17.37 -7.44 -2.57
N ARG A 22 -17.12 -6.27 -1.99
CA ARG A 22 -17.17 -4.98 -2.68
C ARG A 22 -16.20 -4.94 -3.86
N LEU A 23 -14.95 -5.37 -3.66
CA LEU A 23 -13.96 -5.41 -4.73
C LEU A 23 -14.36 -6.40 -5.83
N ARG A 24 -14.81 -7.59 -5.45
CA ARG A 24 -15.31 -8.62 -6.36
C ARG A 24 -16.46 -8.09 -7.24
N GLU A 25 -17.43 -7.44 -6.64
CA GLU A 25 -18.60 -6.88 -7.34
C GLU A 25 -18.22 -5.69 -8.23
N SER A 26 -17.30 -4.84 -7.77
CA SER A 26 -16.76 -3.74 -8.61
C SER A 26 -15.98 -4.23 -9.82
N ALA A 27 -15.39 -5.42 -9.74
CA ALA A 27 -14.71 -6.09 -10.85
C ALA A 27 -15.67 -6.95 -11.71
N ASN A 28 -16.95 -7.06 -11.32
CA ASN A 28 -17.98 -7.85 -11.98
C ASN A 28 -17.62 -9.35 -12.15
N ILE A 29 -16.95 -9.93 -11.15
CA ILE A 29 -16.57 -11.36 -11.14
C ILE A 29 -17.36 -12.15 -10.10
N SER A 30 -17.50 -13.46 -10.30
CA SER A 30 -18.20 -14.34 -9.35
C SER A 30 -17.30 -14.75 -8.18
N GLN A 31 -17.90 -15.34 -7.13
CA GLN A 31 -17.11 -15.94 -6.04
C GLN A 31 -16.23 -17.08 -6.55
N GLN A 32 -16.68 -17.83 -7.55
CA GLN A 32 -15.89 -18.91 -8.15
C GLN A 32 -14.64 -18.35 -8.84
N ASP A 33 -14.80 -17.32 -9.66
CA ASP A 33 -13.69 -16.69 -10.39
C ASP A 33 -12.64 -16.14 -9.42
N LEU A 34 -13.07 -15.46 -8.36
CA LEU A 34 -12.15 -14.93 -7.35
C LEU A 34 -11.44 -16.05 -6.58
N ALA A 35 -12.15 -17.12 -6.22
CA ALA A 35 -11.56 -18.24 -5.48
C ALA A 35 -10.49 -18.94 -6.33
N GLU A 36 -10.79 -19.17 -7.61
CA GLU A 36 -9.85 -19.76 -8.58
C GLU A 36 -8.62 -18.87 -8.78
N ALA A 37 -8.81 -17.58 -9.06
CA ALA A 37 -7.73 -16.63 -9.24
C ALA A 37 -6.84 -16.47 -7.99
N ALA A 38 -7.43 -16.55 -6.80
CA ALA A 38 -6.70 -16.49 -5.53
C ALA A 38 -6.08 -17.83 -5.10
N GLY A 39 -6.36 -18.92 -5.82
CA GLY A 39 -5.88 -20.26 -5.49
C GLY A 39 -6.43 -20.78 -4.15
N ILE A 40 -7.69 -20.47 -3.84
CA ILE A 40 -8.38 -20.93 -2.62
C ILE A 40 -9.68 -21.67 -2.96
N HIS A 41 -10.17 -22.47 -2.01
CA HIS A 41 -11.43 -23.18 -2.19
C HIS A 41 -12.62 -22.21 -2.13
N LEU A 42 -13.63 -22.41 -3.00
CA LEU A 42 -14.85 -21.59 -3.06
C LEU A 42 -15.54 -21.46 -1.69
N GLN A 43 -15.66 -22.56 -0.95
CA GLN A 43 -16.27 -22.51 0.38
C GLN A 43 -15.48 -21.65 1.38
N SER A 44 -14.15 -21.59 1.25
CA SER A 44 -13.31 -20.74 2.09
C SER A 44 -13.58 -19.27 1.79
N LEU A 45 -13.68 -18.90 0.51
CA LEU A 45 -14.08 -17.54 0.11
C LEU A 45 -15.49 -17.20 0.62
N GLY A 46 -16.46 -18.11 0.47
CA GLY A 46 -17.81 -17.90 0.96
C GLY A 46 -17.92 -17.78 2.49
N LYS A 47 -17.01 -18.38 3.25
CA LYS A 47 -16.89 -18.18 4.71
C LYS A 47 -16.25 -16.83 5.04
N LEU A 48 -15.25 -16.40 4.27
CA LEU A 48 -14.62 -15.08 4.42
C LEU A 48 -15.62 -13.95 4.16
N GLU A 49 -16.33 -13.97 3.02
CA GLU A 49 -17.32 -12.93 2.67
C GLU A 49 -18.50 -12.83 3.64
N ARG A 50 -18.85 -13.92 4.32
CA ARG A 50 -19.89 -13.94 5.37
C ARG A 50 -19.37 -13.59 6.77
N GLY A 51 -18.08 -13.29 6.92
CA GLY A 51 -17.47 -12.96 8.20
C GLY A 51 -17.29 -14.15 9.16
N LEU A 52 -17.50 -15.39 8.69
CA LEU A 52 -17.33 -16.62 9.48
C LEU A 52 -15.85 -16.96 9.70
N THR A 53 -14.97 -16.44 8.85
CA THR A 53 -13.52 -16.57 9.00
C THR A 53 -12.92 -15.18 9.03
N LYS A 54 -12.25 -14.85 10.13
CA LYS A 54 -11.62 -13.53 10.33
C LYS A 54 -10.10 -13.56 10.24
N ARG A 55 -9.49 -14.74 10.07
CA ARG A 55 -8.04 -14.92 9.96
C ARG A 55 -7.68 -15.46 8.59
N LEU A 56 -6.72 -14.81 7.94
CA LEU A 56 -6.14 -15.27 6.69
C LEU A 56 -4.70 -15.71 6.92
N ASN A 57 -4.34 -16.89 6.43
CA ASN A 57 -2.93 -17.28 6.35
C ASN A 57 -2.22 -16.44 5.27
N SER A 58 -0.88 -16.43 5.31
CA SER A 58 -0.07 -15.63 4.38
C SER A 58 -0.30 -16.00 2.90
N LYS A 59 -0.47 -17.29 2.58
CA LYS A 59 -0.71 -17.76 1.21
C LYS A 59 -2.03 -17.24 0.64
N THR A 60 -3.13 -17.35 1.40
CA THR A 60 -4.46 -16.87 1.03
C THR A 60 -4.51 -15.36 0.90
N LYS A 61 -3.85 -14.63 1.81
CA LYS A 61 -3.74 -13.18 1.75
C LYS A 61 -3.05 -12.72 0.46
N LYS A 62 -1.90 -13.32 0.15
CA LYS A 62 -1.16 -13.04 -1.09
C LYS A 62 -1.97 -13.39 -2.34
N GLY A 63 -2.65 -14.54 -2.35
CA GLY A 63 -3.50 -14.96 -3.47
C GLY A 63 -4.63 -13.97 -3.73
N LEU A 64 -5.36 -13.56 -2.69
CA LEU A 64 -6.45 -12.57 -2.80
C LEU A 64 -5.94 -11.20 -3.24
N ALA A 65 -4.81 -10.75 -2.70
CA ALA A 65 -4.21 -9.47 -3.08
C ALA A 65 -3.83 -9.43 -4.57
N ILE A 66 -3.26 -10.52 -5.08
CA ILE A 66 -2.94 -10.67 -6.52
C ILE A 66 -4.22 -10.70 -7.35
N ALA A 67 -5.20 -11.54 -7.00
CA ALA A 67 -6.43 -11.71 -7.76
C ALA A 67 -7.24 -10.40 -7.87
N LEU A 68 -7.28 -9.60 -6.80
CA LEU A 68 -8.00 -8.33 -6.77
C LEU A 68 -7.15 -7.13 -7.24
N ASN A 69 -5.87 -7.37 -7.55
CA ASN A 69 -4.88 -6.36 -7.89
C ASN A 69 -4.84 -5.22 -6.87
N ILE A 70 -4.60 -5.58 -5.61
CA ILE A 70 -4.48 -4.67 -4.47
C ILE A 70 -3.18 -4.94 -3.68
N PRO A 71 -2.68 -3.98 -2.90
CA PRO A 71 -1.62 -4.23 -1.92
C PRO A 71 -2.08 -5.22 -0.83
N GLU A 72 -1.20 -6.11 -0.38
CA GLU A 72 -1.49 -7.04 0.73
C GLU A 72 -1.83 -6.29 2.02
N GLU A 73 -1.26 -5.11 2.17
CA GLU A 73 -1.41 -4.26 3.33
C GLU A 73 -2.83 -3.68 3.45
N TYR A 74 -3.60 -3.62 2.37
CA TYR A 74 -5.01 -3.26 2.45
C TYR A 74 -5.78 -4.37 3.19
N LEU A 75 -5.45 -5.65 2.94
CA LEU A 75 -6.03 -6.75 3.69
C LEU A 75 -5.57 -6.74 5.15
N GLU A 76 -4.31 -6.42 5.43
CA GLU A 76 -3.82 -6.27 6.81
C GLU A 76 -4.52 -5.14 7.55
N ALA A 77 -4.72 -4.00 6.89
CA ALA A 77 -5.39 -2.85 7.48
C ALA A 77 -6.83 -3.19 7.89
N VAL A 78 -7.58 -3.86 7.01
CA VAL A 78 -8.96 -4.30 7.29
C VAL A 78 -8.98 -5.36 8.40
N LEU A 79 -8.03 -6.30 8.38
CA LEU A 79 -7.92 -7.35 9.40
C LEU A 79 -7.65 -6.78 10.80
N ASN A 80 -6.82 -5.74 10.88
CA ASN A 80 -6.41 -5.12 12.14
C ASN A 80 -7.33 -3.95 12.56
N GLY A 81 -8.29 -3.56 11.72
CA GLY A 81 -9.13 -2.38 11.95
C GLY A 81 -8.34 -1.07 11.95
N THR A 82 -7.21 -1.00 11.23
CA THR A 82 -6.36 0.20 11.16
C THR A 82 -6.63 0.98 9.87
N SER A 83 -6.51 2.30 9.91
CA SER A 83 -6.67 3.12 8.70
C SER A 83 -5.57 2.85 7.67
N VAL A 84 -5.93 2.88 6.39
CA VAL A 84 -5.02 2.67 5.23
C VAL A 84 -3.95 3.77 5.15
N GLU A 85 -4.19 4.92 5.79
CA GLU A 85 -3.23 6.01 5.90
C GLU A 85 -1.92 5.58 6.59
N GLY A 86 -1.96 4.56 7.45
CA GLY A 86 -0.78 3.98 8.10
C GLY A 86 0.00 2.97 7.24
N VAL A 87 -0.55 2.57 6.08
CA VAL A 87 0.04 1.55 5.19
C VAL A 87 0.98 2.17 4.15
N ILE A 88 0.69 3.39 3.73
CA ILE A 88 1.47 4.13 2.74
C ILE A 88 2.78 4.56 3.40
N LYS A 89 3.90 3.91 3.04
CA LYS A 89 5.19 4.34 3.57
C LYS A 89 5.49 5.72 3.00
N LYS A 90 5.72 6.69 3.91
CA LYS A 90 6.15 8.03 3.54
C LYS A 90 7.63 8.01 3.15
N GLN A 91 7.91 7.58 1.93
CA GLN A 91 9.27 7.45 1.40
C GLN A 91 9.47 8.32 0.17
N PHE A 92 10.71 8.74 -0.06
CA PHE A 92 11.10 9.52 -1.22
C PHE A 92 12.49 9.11 -1.68
N CYS A 93 12.79 9.36 -2.95
CA CYS A 93 14.16 9.29 -3.45
C CYS A 93 14.85 10.64 -3.26
N PRO A 94 15.99 10.74 -2.54
CA PRO A 94 16.69 12.00 -2.35
C PRO A 94 17.28 12.59 -3.63
N HIS A 95 17.40 11.80 -4.71
CA HIS A 95 17.93 12.25 -6.00
C HIS A 95 16.83 12.60 -7.01
N CYS A 96 15.74 11.81 -7.04
CA CYS A 96 14.70 11.96 -8.05
C CYS A 96 13.50 12.77 -7.58
N TRP A 97 13.25 12.88 -6.27
CA TRP A 97 12.12 13.66 -5.78
C TRP A 97 12.37 15.15 -5.99
N LYS A 98 11.34 15.88 -6.42
CA LYS A 98 11.33 17.35 -6.37
C LYS A 98 10.71 17.75 -5.04
N GLY A 99 11.52 18.16 -4.07
CA GLY A 99 11.06 18.42 -2.70
C GLY A 99 9.89 19.39 -2.66
N GLY A 100 8.85 19.05 -1.89
CA GLY A 100 7.60 19.82 -1.82
C GLY A 100 6.55 19.46 -2.87
N THR A 101 6.80 18.45 -3.70
CA THR A 101 5.81 17.88 -4.62
C THR A 101 5.29 16.54 -4.12
N THR A 102 4.14 16.09 -4.61
CA THR A 102 3.68 14.72 -4.40
C THR A 102 4.71 13.75 -5.01
N PRO A 103 5.26 12.80 -4.23
CA PRO A 103 6.21 11.83 -4.76
C PRO A 103 5.53 10.83 -5.69
N ASP A 104 6.34 10.12 -6.46
CA ASP A 104 5.85 9.05 -7.32
C ASP A 104 5.13 7.98 -6.46
N PRO A 105 3.88 7.60 -6.76
CA PRO A 105 3.14 6.58 -6.02
C PRO A 105 3.92 5.29 -5.84
N VAL A 106 4.79 4.94 -6.79
CA VAL A 106 5.59 3.72 -6.75
C VAL A 106 6.58 3.72 -5.58
N TRP A 107 7.05 4.87 -5.11
CA TRP A 107 7.92 4.96 -3.93
C TRP A 107 7.18 4.76 -2.61
N THR A 108 5.85 4.87 -2.63
CA THR A 108 5.02 4.74 -1.43
C THR A 108 4.52 3.31 -1.22
N LEU A 109 4.80 2.41 -2.17
CA LEU A 109 4.55 0.98 -2.05
C LEU A 109 5.39 0.39 -0.91
N SER A 110 4.77 -0.45 -0.08
CA SER A 110 5.42 -1.10 1.08
C SER A 110 6.71 -1.87 0.73
N ARG A 111 6.75 -2.46 -0.47
CA ARG A 111 7.84 -3.28 -1.01
C ARG A 111 8.89 -2.46 -1.75
N ALA A 112 8.64 -1.19 -2.04
CA ALA A 112 9.63 -0.35 -2.68
C ALA A 112 10.78 -0.10 -1.70
N LYS A 113 11.96 -0.65 -2.02
CA LYS A 113 13.20 -0.38 -1.30
C LYS A 113 14.10 0.60 -2.06
N TYR A 114 13.99 0.59 -3.38
CA TYR A 114 14.82 1.35 -4.31
C TYR A 114 13.96 2.19 -5.26
N CYS A 115 14.49 3.34 -5.67
CA CYS A 115 13.87 4.20 -6.66
C CYS A 115 13.90 3.53 -8.04
N LEU A 116 12.74 3.40 -8.70
CA LEU A 116 12.68 2.83 -10.05
C LEU A 116 13.24 3.75 -11.15
N ILE A 117 13.62 4.98 -10.82
CA ILE A 117 14.20 5.94 -11.77
C ILE A 117 15.73 5.90 -11.72
N CYS A 118 16.34 5.95 -10.53
CA CYS A 118 17.81 6.03 -10.38
C CYS A 118 18.45 4.85 -9.63
N GLY A 119 17.68 3.90 -9.11
CA GLY A 119 18.19 2.76 -8.35
C GLY A 119 18.62 3.05 -6.91
N ASN A 120 18.59 4.31 -6.46
CA ASN A 120 19.03 4.65 -5.10
C ASN A 120 18.01 4.21 -4.03
N ASN A 121 18.47 3.93 -2.81
CA ASN A 121 17.59 3.61 -1.68
C ASN A 121 16.56 4.71 -1.43
N LEU A 122 15.31 4.31 -1.19
CA LEU A 122 14.25 5.19 -0.73
C LEU A 122 14.45 5.51 0.75
N LEU A 123 14.21 6.76 1.12
CA LEU A 123 14.35 7.25 2.48
C LEU A 123 12.99 7.61 3.04
N ASN A 124 12.77 7.32 4.32
CA ASN A 124 11.57 7.70 5.07
C ASN A 124 11.88 8.64 6.24
N SER A 125 13.10 9.14 6.33
CA SER A 125 13.59 10.01 7.39
C SER A 125 14.66 10.97 6.87
N CYS A 126 14.95 12.01 7.66
CA CYS A 126 16.00 12.97 7.37
C CYS A 126 17.39 12.30 7.43
N GLN A 127 18.23 12.53 6.43
CA GLN A 127 19.60 11.98 6.41
C GLN A 127 20.53 12.56 7.47
N LYS A 128 20.21 13.74 8.02
CA LYS A 128 21.05 14.42 9.03
C LYS A 128 20.62 14.08 10.45
N CYS A 129 19.35 14.34 10.80
CA CYS A 129 18.86 14.17 12.17
C CYS A 129 17.98 12.94 12.37
N GLN A 130 17.78 12.12 11.33
CA GLN A 130 16.98 10.88 11.38
C GLN A 130 15.49 11.05 11.71
N GLU A 131 15.01 12.29 11.81
CA GLU A 131 13.59 12.60 12.00
C GLU A 131 12.72 11.95 10.91
N PRO A 132 11.65 11.23 11.24
CA PRO A 132 10.74 10.63 10.27
C PRO A 132 10.10 11.68 9.35
N LEU A 133 9.86 11.30 8.09
CA LEU A 133 9.17 12.16 7.15
C LEU A 133 7.68 12.23 7.50
N MET A 134 7.26 13.35 8.09
CA MET A 134 5.86 13.54 8.47
C MET A 134 4.94 13.82 7.26
N SER A 135 5.46 14.54 6.24
CA SER A 135 4.68 15.01 5.09
C SER A 135 5.57 15.31 3.87
N PHE A 136 5.03 15.08 2.67
CA PHE A 136 5.66 15.44 1.40
C PHE A 136 5.50 16.92 1.01
N LYS A 137 4.75 17.71 1.79
CA LYS A 137 4.56 19.15 1.49
C LYS A 137 5.84 19.98 1.70
N HIS A 138 6.77 19.50 2.51
CA HIS A 138 7.96 20.26 2.91
C HIS A 138 9.21 19.77 2.17
N LYS A 139 9.96 20.71 1.59
CA LYS A 139 11.26 20.45 0.94
C LYS A 139 12.44 20.33 1.92
N PHE A 140 12.27 20.81 3.15
CA PHE A 140 13.28 20.80 4.22
C PHE A 140 12.75 20.05 5.44
N CYS A 141 13.67 19.45 6.20
CA CYS A 141 13.38 18.85 7.49
C CYS A 141 12.95 19.93 8.50
N PRO A 142 11.79 19.80 9.18
CA PRO A 142 11.32 20.79 10.15
C PRO A 142 12.18 20.84 11.42
N ASN A 143 12.90 19.76 11.74
CA ASN A 143 13.73 19.66 12.94
C ASN A 143 15.14 20.27 12.73
N CYS A 144 15.81 19.94 11.62
CA CYS A 144 17.21 20.35 11.40
C CYS A 144 17.47 21.23 10.16
N GLY A 145 16.43 21.59 9.39
CA GLY A 145 16.53 22.44 8.21
C GLY A 145 17.20 21.81 6.98
N THR A 146 17.65 20.56 7.07
CA THR A 146 18.35 19.89 5.95
C THR A 146 17.38 19.63 4.79
N PRO A 147 17.74 19.95 3.53
CA PRO A 147 16.92 19.60 2.38
C PRO A 147 16.79 18.09 2.23
N TYR A 148 15.60 17.61 1.89
CA TYR A 148 15.40 16.19 1.60
C TYR A 148 16.02 15.76 0.29
N THR A 149 16.21 16.70 -0.64
CA THR A 149 16.74 16.43 -1.98
C THR A 149 18.20 16.85 -2.08
N LYS A 150 19.03 15.98 -2.65
CA LYS A 150 20.41 16.29 -3.00
C LYS A 150 20.40 16.94 -4.38
N LYS A 151 20.85 18.19 -4.47
CA LYS A 151 21.17 18.77 -5.78
C LYS A 151 22.35 17.97 -6.34
N ASN A 152 22.19 17.36 -7.52
CA ASN A 152 23.35 16.92 -8.29
C ASN A 152 24.21 18.17 -8.52
N LYS A 153 25.48 18.13 -8.11
CA LYS A 153 26.45 19.14 -8.52
C LYS A 153 26.61 18.98 -10.04
N SER A 154 26.13 19.97 -10.79
CA SER A 154 26.60 20.21 -12.16
C SER A 154 28.08 20.58 -12.13
#